data_AF-A0A317XQA5-F1
#
_entry.id   AF-A0A317XQA5-F1
#
_cell.length_a   1.000
_cell.length_b   1.000
_cell.length_c   1.000
_cell.angle_alpha   90.00
_cell.angle_beta   90.00
_cell.angle_gamma   90.00
#
_symmetry.space_group_name_H-M   'P 1'
#
loop_
_entity.id
_entity.type
_entity.pdbx_description
1 polymer ?
#
loop_
_entity_poly.entity_id
_entity_poly.type
_entity_poly.pdbx_seq_one_letter_code
_entity_poly.pdbx_strand_id
1 'polypeptide(L)'
;MIGRTVLTFALLASSIAYLPAFAQSPDSDPSRVSPKMDDAIWKQWCTGAGTPNHACFHLIKGSHTDYSVLTKDQDKIIFSGQGHYFGVECGTDAEPITIQVEGVGHLDIKGPYTVNGKPGCAIGGMMYGQYFGGNAVPGTPYADFPVKFAD
;
A
#
# COMPACT_ATOMS: atom_id res chain seq x y z
N MET A 1 -11.72 -71.23 45.10
CA MET A 1 -11.00 -70.08 45.67
C MET A 1 -9.63 -69.99 45.02
N ILE A 2 -9.05 -68.80 45.00
CA ILE A 2 -7.80 -68.39 44.31
C ILE A 2 -8.08 -67.85 42.91
N GLY A 3 -8.36 -66.55 42.89
CA GLY A 3 -8.34 -65.72 41.70
C GLY A 3 -7.45 -64.51 41.95
N ARG A 4 -6.69 -64.16 40.92
CA ARG A 4 -6.02 -62.88 40.64
C ARG A 4 -4.80 -62.55 41.49
N THR A 5 -3.64 -62.47 40.85
CA THR A 5 -2.93 -61.18 40.63
C THR A 5 -1.89 -61.39 39.53
N VAL A 6 -2.03 -60.69 38.40
CA VAL A 6 -1.01 -60.69 37.34
C VAL A 6 -0.93 -59.28 36.73
N LEU A 7 0.33 -58.83 36.59
CA LEU A 7 0.89 -57.83 35.66
C LEU A 7 0.77 -56.33 36.02
N THR A 8 1.79 -55.89 36.75
CA THR A 8 2.79 -54.84 36.42
C THR A 8 2.35 -53.64 35.56
N PHE A 9 2.27 -52.46 36.20
CA PHE A 9 2.25 -51.17 35.51
C PHE A 9 3.69 -50.69 35.23
N ALA A 10 4.07 -50.62 33.96
CA ALA A 10 5.19 -49.80 33.49
C ALA A 10 4.57 -48.59 32.77
N LEU A 11 4.66 -47.41 33.37
CA LEU A 11 4.12 -46.18 32.80
C LEU A 11 5.24 -45.14 32.61
N LEU A 12 5.30 -44.68 31.35
CA LEU A 12 5.78 -43.38 30.87
C LEU A 12 7.29 -43.18 30.73
N ALA A 13 7.83 -43.76 29.67
CA ALA A 13 9.00 -43.20 28.99
C ALA A 13 8.56 -42.20 27.90
N SER A 14 9.16 -41.00 27.97
CA SER A 14 9.50 -40.13 26.84
C SER A 14 8.39 -39.65 25.90
N SER A 15 7.88 -38.45 26.17
CA SER A 15 7.20 -37.61 25.17
C SER A 15 7.68 -36.16 25.27
N ILE A 16 9.00 -35.96 25.20
CA ILE A 16 9.60 -34.64 24.96
C ILE A 16 10.35 -34.75 23.63
N ALA A 17 9.79 -34.19 22.55
CA ALA A 17 10.51 -33.59 21.42
C ALA A 17 9.58 -33.38 20.21
N TYR A 18 8.56 -32.53 20.32
CA TYR A 18 7.97 -31.86 19.16
C TYR A 18 7.50 -30.47 19.58
N LEU A 19 8.46 -29.60 19.91
CA LEU A 19 8.26 -28.17 19.68
C LEU A 19 8.75 -27.90 18.26
N PRO A 20 7.88 -27.77 17.25
CA PRO A 20 8.23 -26.87 16.18
C PRO A 20 8.24 -25.48 16.82
N ALA A 21 9.44 -24.99 17.10
CA ALA A 21 9.69 -23.57 17.00
C ALA A 21 9.16 -23.06 15.64
N PHE A 22 8.85 -21.77 15.58
CA PHE A 22 8.29 -21.05 14.43
C PHE A 22 6.76 -21.08 14.31
N ALA A 23 6.11 -20.10 14.94
CA ALA A 23 4.98 -19.43 14.33
C ALA A 23 5.16 -17.93 14.57
N GLN A 24 6.02 -17.38 13.70
CA GLN A 24 6.09 -16.01 13.22
C GLN A 24 5.68 -14.91 14.22
N SER A 25 6.70 -14.16 14.65
CA SER A 25 6.54 -12.79 15.14
C SER A 25 5.40 -12.10 14.39
N PRO A 26 4.50 -11.38 15.08
CA PRO A 26 3.46 -10.62 14.39
C PRO A 26 4.16 -9.83 13.30
N ASP A 27 3.71 -10.01 12.06
CA ASP A 27 4.04 -9.14 10.94
C ASP A 27 3.92 -7.73 11.50
N SER A 28 5.07 -7.10 11.78
CA SER A 28 5.10 -5.72 12.19
C SER A 28 4.55 -4.99 10.98
N ASP A 29 3.27 -4.63 11.06
CA ASP A 29 2.54 -3.95 9.99
C ASP A 29 3.51 -2.93 9.40
N PRO A 30 3.93 -3.10 8.13
CA PRO A 30 5.09 -2.41 7.61
C PRO A 30 4.92 -0.92 7.88
N SER A 31 5.91 -0.33 8.55
CA SER A 31 5.77 1.01 9.11
C SER A 31 5.29 1.97 8.04
N ARG A 32 4.17 2.63 8.32
CA ARG A 32 3.58 3.62 7.43
C ARG A 32 4.05 5.01 7.81
N VAL A 33 4.32 5.83 6.81
CA VAL A 33 4.82 7.19 6.96
C VAL A 33 4.03 8.13 6.06
N SER A 34 3.99 9.41 6.43
CA SER A 34 3.46 10.45 5.54
C SER A 34 4.40 10.63 4.34
N PRO A 35 3.85 10.82 3.13
CA PRO A 35 4.62 11.15 1.94
C PRO A 35 5.42 12.44 2.11
N LYS A 36 6.51 12.57 1.36
CA LYS A 36 7.33 13.77 1.36
C LYS A 36 6.65 14.90 0.58
N MET A 37 6.97 16.13 0.93
CA MET A 37 6.60 17.33 0.18
C MET A 37 7.85 17.91 -0.47
N ASP A 38 7.86 18.01 -1.80
CA ASP A 38 8.95 18.62 -2.56
C ASP A 38 8.40 19.19 -3.88
N ASP A 39 8.28 20.52 -3.93
CA ASP A 39 7.74 21.22 -5.09
C ASP A 39 8.60 21.07 -6.34
N ALA A 40 9.93 20.93 -6.19
CA ALA A 40 10.83 20.82 -7.33
C ALA A 40 10.68 19.45 -7.99
N ILE A 41 10.68 18.38 -7.17
CA ILE A 41 10.48 17.01 -7.65
C ILE A 41 9.06 16.85 -8.21
N TRP A 42 8.03 17.33 -7.50
CA TRP A 42 6.66 17.27 -8.01
C TRP A 42 6.50 17.98 -9.36
N LYS A 43 7.07 19.19 -9.53
CA LYS A 43 7.01 19.91 -10.81
C LYS A 43 7.70 19.12 -11.92
N GLN A 44 8.85 18.52 -11.65
CA GLN A 44 9.56 17.67 -12.60
C GLN A 44 8.70 16.48 -13.06
N TRP A 45 7.97 15.85 -12.13
CA TRP A 45 7.12 14.71 -12.45
C TRP A 45 5.84 15.09 -13.18
N CYS A 46 5.21 16.20 -12.78
CA CYS A 46 3.79 16.44 -13.06
C CYS A 46 3.47 17.68 -13.91
N THR A 47 4.44 18.50 -14.27
CA THR A 47 4.20 19.70 -15.10
C THR A 47 4.75 19.55 -16.51
N GLY A 48 4.24 20.36 -17.44
CA GLY A 48 4.64 20.29 -18.85
C GLY A 48 4.25 18.96 -19.49
N ALA A 49 5.23 18.25 -20.06
CA ALA A 49 5.02 16.91 -20.60
C ALA A 49 4.95 15.81 -19.51
N GLY A 50 5.37 16.13 -18.28
CA GLY A 50 5.55 15.18 -17.19
C GLY A 50 6.71 14.20 -17.41
N THR A 51 7.07 13.47 -16.36
CA THR A 51 8.09 12.41 -16.44
C THR A 51 7.40 11.07 -16.76
N PRO A 52 7.90 10.28 -17.74
CA PRO A 52 7.39 8.93 -17.99
C PRO A 52 7.31 8.06 -16.73
N ASN A 53 6.35 7.13 -16.69
CA ASN A 53 6.13 6.22 -15.56
C ASN A 53 5.78 6.90 -14.24
N HIS A 54 5.20 8.11 -14.31
CA HIS A 54 4.63 8.80 -13.17
C HIS A 54 3.16 9.10 -13.41
N ALA A 55 2.36 8.96 -12.36
CA ALA A 55 0.99 9.39 -12.28
C ALA A 55 0.89 10.67 -11.44
N CYS A 56 0.04 11.60 -11.85
CA CYS A 56 -0.12 12.88 -11.19
C CYS A 56 -1.58 13.08 -10.83
N PHE A 57 -1.84 13.58 -9.63
CA PHE A 57 -3.18 13.63 -9.04
C PHE A 57 -3.46 15.02 -8.49
N HIS A 58 -4.74 15.37 -8.50
CA HIS A 58 -5.28 16.55 -7.84
C HIS A 58 -6.17 16.12 -6.67
N LEU A 59 -5.94 16.71 -5.51
CA LEU A 59 -6.70 16.46 -4.30
C LEU A 59 -7.91 17.40 -4.29
N ILE A 60 -9.12 16.84 -4.31
CA ILE A 60 -10.33 17.67 -4.19
C ILE A 60 -10.45 18.23 -2.76
N LYS A 61 -10.04 17.43 -1.77
CA LYS A 61 -10.17 17.69 -0.34
C LYS A 61 -8.99 17.07 0.41
N GLY A 62 -8.92 17.32 1.71
CA GLY A 62 -7.89 16.78 2.59
C GLY A 62 -6.54 17.46 2.44
N SER A 63 -5.53 16.85 3.04
CA SER A 63 -4.15 17.29 2.99
C SER A 63 -3.20 16.09 2.97
N HIS A 64 -1.92 16.32 2.67
CA HIS A 64 -0.90 15.27 2.66
C HIS A 64 -0.82 14.43 3.96
N THR A 65 -1.27 14.96 5.10
CA THR A 65 -1.27 14.23 6.37
C THR A 65 -2.32 13.12 6.43
N ASP A 66 -3.36 13.19 5.58
CA ASP A 66 -4.40 12.16 5.50
C ASP A 66 -3.92 10.91 4.73
N TYR A 67 -2.72 11.00 4.14
CA TYR A 67 -2.14 9.97 3.30
C TYR A 67 -0.98 9.29 4.02
N SER A 68 -0.92 7.96 3.91
CA SER A 68 0.21 7.19 4.42
C SER A 68 0.61 6.06 3.49
N VAL A 69 1.91 5.81 3.44
CA VAL A 69 2.53 4.87 2.50
C VAL A 69 3.52 4.00 3.26
N LEU A 70 3.88 2.85 2.69
CA LEU A 70 4.93 2.05 3.30
C LEU A 70 6.25 2.83 3.31
N THR A 71 7.04 2.69 4.37
CA THR A 71 8.34 3.37 4.48
C THR A 71 9.24 3.13 3.25
N LYS A 72 9.21 1.92 2.68
CA LYS A 72 9.96 1.55 1.47
C LYS A 72 9.55 2.33 0.21
N ASP A 73 8.35 2.90 0.20
CA ASP A 73 7.75 3.59 -0.95
C ASP A 73 7.65 5.10 -0.72
N GLN A 74 8.19 5.62 0.39
CA GLN A 74 8.08 7.04 0.75
C GLN A 74 8.63 7.98 -0.33
N ASP A 75 9.74 7.60 -0.98
CA ASP A 75 10.38 8.40 -2.02
C ASP A 75 9.70 8.30 -3.39
N LYS A 76 8.75 7.38 -3.55
CA LYS A 76 8.00 7.18 -4.80
C LYS A 76 6.76 8.07 -4.89
N ILE A 77 6.46 8.83 -3.83
CA ILE A 77 5.27 9.68 -3.74
C ILE A 77 5.68 11.03 -3.21
N ILE A 78 5.43 12.06 -4.01
CA ILE A 78 5.83 13.43 -3.71
C ILE A 78 4.62 14.34 -3.83
N PHE A 79 4.28 14.99 -2.72
CA PHE A 79 3.29 16.07 -2.71
C PHE A 79 3.93 17.38 -3.13
N SER A 80 3.16 18.20 -3.85
CA SER A 80 3.43 19.63 -4.00
C SER A 80 3.53 20.31 -2.63
N GLY A 81 4.25 21.42 -2.55
CA GLY A 81 4.46 22.22 -1.34
C GLY A 81 3.17 22.78 -0.74
N GLN A 82 2.11 22.95 -1.55
CA GLN A 82 0.77 23.32 -1.07
C GLN A 82 -0.06 22.11 -0.61
N GLY A 83 0.37 20.88 -0.92
CA GLY A 83 -0.33 19.66 -0.54
C GLY A 83 -1.66 19.43 -1.26
N HIS A 84 -1.92 20.12 -2.38
CA HIS A 84 -3.13 19.95 -3.21
C HIS A 84 -2.92 19.05 -4.43
N TYR A 85 -1.66 18.76 -4.76
CA TYR A 85 -1.28 17.86 -5.83
C TYR A 85 -0.23 16.89 -5.31
N PHE A 86 -0.19 15.70 -5.89
CA PHE A 86 0.90 14.76 -5.68
C PHE A 86 1.22 13.98 -6.95
N GLY A 87 2.46 13.54 -7.06
CA GLY A 87 2.96 12.66 -8.10
C GLY A 87 3.39 11.33 -7.49
N VAL A 88 3.25 10.25 -8.26
CA VAL A 88 3.60 8.90 -7.85
C VAL A 88 4.33 8.19 -8.96
N GLU A 89 5.47 7.57 -8.67
CA GLU A 89 6.14 6.63 -9.55
C GLU A 89 5.31 5.35 -9.66
N CYS A 90 5.12 4.81 -10.88
CA CYS A 90 4.39 3.56 -11.04
C CYS A 90 5.12 2.43 -10.30
N GLY A 91 4.43 1.74 -9.39
CA GLY A 91 4.87 0.45 -8.86
C GLY A 91 4.87 -0.63 -9.93
N THR A 92 5.25 -1.86 -9.60
CA THR A 92 5.17 -2.99 -10.53
C THR A 92 3.86 -3.77 -10.36
N ASP A 93 3.57 -4.70 -11.26
CA ASP A 93 2.42 -5.63 -11.09
C ASP A 93 2.54 -6.49 -9.82
N ALA A 94 3.77 -6.90 -9.47
CA ALA A 94 4.02 -7.73 -8.29
C ALA A 94 4.09 -6.89 -7.00
N GLU A 95 4.51 -5.63 -7.11
CA GLU A 95 4.65 -4.70 -6.01
C GLU A 95 4.03 -3.35 -6.37
N PRO A 96 2.68 -3.22 -6.28
CA PRO A 96 2.02 -1.95 -6.46
C PRO A 96 2.40 -0.99 -5.34
N ILE A 97 2.34 0.31 -5.64
CA ILE A 97 2.42 1.34 -4.61
C ILE A 97 1.03 1.52 -4.02
N THR A 98 0.88 1.19 -2.73
CA THR A 98 -0.38 1.35 -2.01
C THR A 98 -0.34 2.59 -1.11
N ILE A 99 -1.20 3.55 -1.43
CA ILE A 99 -1.41 4.77 -0.66
C ILE A 99 -2.69 4.60 0.16
N GLN A 100 -2.58 4.63 1.48
CA GLN A 100 -3.75 4.63 2.36
C GLN A 100 -4.21 6.05 2.59
N VAL A 101 -5.53 6.23 2.65
CA VAL A 101 -6.20 7.51 2.91
C VAL A 101 -7.09 7.34 4.12
N GLU A 102 -6.75 8.04 5.21
CA GLU A 102 -7.36 7.84 6.52
C GLU A 102 -8.89 8.03 6.47
N GLY A 103 -9.61 6.99 6.88
CA GLY A 103 -11.07 7.01 6.91
C GLY A 103 -11.77 7.01 5.55
N VAL A 104 -11.04 6.81 4.44
CA VAL A 104 -11.59 6.79 3.08
C VAL A 104 -11.36 5.43 2.40
N GLY A 105 -10.12 4.93 2.41
CA GLY A 105 -9.73 3.72 1.70
C GLY A 105 -8.29 3.75 1.23
N HIS A 106 -8.00 3.18 0.05
CA HIS A 106 -6.66 3.13 -0.54
C HIS A 106 -6.65 3.32 -2.05
N LEU A 107 -5.48 3.72 -2.55
CA LEU A 107 -5.12 3.71 -3.96
C LEU A 107 -3.98 2.72 -4.19
N ASP A 108 -4.11 1.89 -5.22
CA ASP A 108 -3.05 1.03 -5.73
C ASP A 108 -2.60 1.54 -7.09
N ILE A 109 -1.29 1.75 -7.23
CA ILE A 109 -0.68 2.31 -8.43
C ILE A 109 0.36 1.33 -8.94
N LYS A 110 0.13 0.81 -10.15
CA LYS A 110 0.97 -0.22 -10.78
C LYS A 110 1.28 0.10 -12.23
N GLY A 111 2.31 -0.55 -12.77
CA GLY A 111 2.82 -0.35 -14.12
C GLY A 111 4.34 -0.57 -14.21
N PRO A 112 5.04 0.15 -15.09
CA PRO A 112 4.49 1.06 -16.10
C PRO A 112 3.71 0.34 -17.20
N TYR A 113 2.70 1.00 -17.77
CA TYR A 113 1.95 0.53 -18.95
C TYR A 113 1.94 1.57 -20.06
N THR A 114 1.56 1.15 -21.27
CA THR A 114 1.26 2.07 -22.37
C THR A 114 -0.24 2.36 -22.39
N VAL A 115 -0.60 3.62 -22.14
CA VAL A 115 -1.97 4.14 -22.13
C VAL A 115 -2.10 5.16 -23.26
N ASN A 116 -2.92 4.86 -24.27
CA ASN A 116 -3.10 5.73 -25.45
C ASN A 116 -1.76 6.14 -26.11
N GLY A 117 -0.80 5.22 -26.18
CA GLY A 117 0.52 5.47 -26.76
C GLY A 117 1.50 6.24 -25.86
N LYS A 118 1.15 6.51 -24.60
CA LYS A 118 2.03 7.17 -23.62
C LYS A 118 2.34 6.23 -22.45
N PRO A 119 3.55 6.29 -21.87
CA PRO A 119 3.86 5.57 -20.64
C PRO A 119 3.03 6.14 -19.48
N GLY A 120 2.43 5.30 -18.66
CA GLY A 120 1.56 5.68 -17.56
C GLY A 120 1.38 4.56 -16.53
N CYS A 121 0.51 4.76 -15.56
CA CYS A 121 0.18 3.79 -14.52
C CYS A 121 -1.28 3.35 -14.63
N ALA A 122 -1.56 2.11 -14.26
CA ALA A 122 -2.93 1.70 -13.95
C ALA A 122 -3.20 2.03 -12.47
N ILE A 123 -4.38 2.58 -12.24
CA ILE A 123 -4.84 3.01 -10.93
C ILE A 123 -6.01 2.11 -10.55
N GLY A 124 -6.02 1.62 -9.32
CA GLY A 124 -7.15 0.93 -8.72
C GLY A 124 -7.24 1.26 -7.24
N GLY A 125 -8.19 0.63 -6.56
CA GLY A 125 -8.28 0.68 -5.11
C GLY A 125 -9.70 0.61 -4.62
N MET A 126 -9.89 1.05 -3.38
CA MET A 126 -11.18 1.10 -2.71
C MET A 126 -11.40 2.46 -2.07
N MET A 127 -12.62 2.97 -2.18
CA MET A 127 -13.04 4.25 -1.63
C MET A 127 -14.45 4.11 -1.08
N TYR A 128 -14.64 4.38 0.21
CA TYR A 128 -15.92 4.21 0.92
C TYR A 128 -16.56 2.82 0.66
N GLY A 129 -15.73 1.78 0.61
CA GLY A 129 -16.16 0.39 0.35
C GLY A 129 -16.47 0.06 -1.12
N GLN A 130 -16.30 1.00 -2.05
CA GLN A 130 -16.51 0.78 -3.48
C GLN A 130 -15.17 0.69 -4.22
N TYR A 131 -15.07 -0.28 -5.13
CA TYR A 131 -13.90 -0.42 -6.01
C TYR A 131 -13.96 0.59 -7.15
N PHE A 132 -12.79 1.10 -7.52
CA PHE A 132 -12.64 1.97 -8.68
C PHE A 132 -11.37 1.58 -9.47
N GLY A 133 -11.27 2.06 -10.70
CA GLY A 133 -10.07 1.87 -11.49
C GLY A 133 -10.02 2.73 -12.74
N GLY A 134 -8.83 2.84 -13.30
CA GLY A 134 -8.56 3.53 -14.57
C GLY A 134 -7.06 3.70 -14.78
N ASN A 135 -6.67 4.71 -15.57
CA ASN A 135 -5.28 4.88 -16.00
C ASN A 135 -4.83 6.33 -15.90
N ALA A 136 -3.65 6.57 -15.34
CA ALA A 136 -3.02 7.87 -15.26
C ALA A 136 -1.84 7.97 -16.24
N VAL A 137 -1.70 9.12 -16.89
CA VAL A 137 -0.56 9.43 -17.76
C VAL A 137 0.15 10.71 -17.27
N PRO A 138 1.45 10.86 -17.53
CA PRO A 138 2.23 12.03 -17.14
C PRO A 138 1.60 13.34 -17.61
N GLY A 139 1.70 14.37 -16.77
CA GLY A 139 1.24 15.73 -17.06
C GLY A 139 -0.29 15.90 -17.17
N THR A 140 -1.06 14.83 -17.04
CA THR A 140 -2.53 14.89 -16.98
C THR A 140 -2.96 14.58 -15.56
N PRO A 141 -3.56 15.54 -14.82
CA PRO A 141 -4.07 15.25 -13.48
C PRO A 141 -5.14 14.17 -13.60
N TYR A 142 -4.84 13.00 -13.05
CA TYR A 142 -5.76 11.87 -12.96
C TYR A 142 -6.69 12.08 -11.77
N ALA A 143 -7.97 11.83 -12.01
CA ALA A 143 -9.13 11.76 -11.12
C ALA A 143 -9.02 12.50 -9.78
N ASP A 144 -9.93 13.46 -9.64
CA ASP A 144 -10.44 14.00 -8.39
C ASP A 144 -10.67 12.87 -7.34
N PHE A 145 -9.78 12.74 -6.35
CA PHE A 145 -9.91 11.80 -5.22
C PHE A 145 -10.57 12.51 -4.02
N PRO A 146 -11.72 12.05 -3.50
CA PRO A 146 -12.37 12.69 -2.36
C PRO A 146 -11.74 12.26 -1.03
N VAL A 147 -11.38 13.24 -0.22
CA VAL A 147 -11.02 13.04 1.20
C VAL A 147 -12.22 13.44 2.05
N LYS A 148 -12.51 12.61 3.07
CA LYS A 148 -13.64 12.62 4.03
C LYS A 148 -14.53 13.87 4.03
N PHE A 149 -15.84 13.69 3.95
CA PHE A 149 -16.77 14.72 4.45
C PHE A 149 -16.53 14.84 5.96
N ALA A 150 -15.97 15.97 6.41
CA ALA A 150 -16.17 16.39 7.78
C ALA A 150 -17.65 16.77 7.88
N ASP A 151 -18.38 16.08 8.74
CA ASP A 151 -19.72 16.52 9.18
C ASP A 151 -19.62 17.88 9.90
#